data_AF-A0A7Y5G2N4-F1
#
_entry.id   AF-A0A7Y5G2N4-F1
#
_cell.length_a   1.000
_cell.length_b   1.000
_cell.length_c   1.000
_cell.angle_alpha   90.00
_cell.angle_beta   90.00
_cell.angle_gamma   90.00
#
_symmetry.space_group_name_H-M   'P 1'
#
loop_
_entity.id
_entity.type
_entity.pdbx_description
1 polymer ?
#
loop_
_entity_poly.entity_id
_entity_poly.type
_entity_poly.pdbx_seq_one_letter_code
_entity_poly.pdbx_strand_id
1 'polypeptide(L)'
;MAKKVIPEKTPMPEQAPQRRITNFEEVALGYDDDQAVLEASRCLQCKKPVCIAGCPVGIDIPAFVDRVAQGDFIRAAEIIRTKNALPAVCGRVCPQESQCELVCVMGKKYQPIAIGRLERFVADYVREQSNGNLSINILDKQNKSVAVVGGGPAGLTVAGELIQLGYRVTVFEALHKLGGVLVYGI
;
A
#
# COMPACT_ATOMS: atom_id res chain seq x y z
N MET A 1 22.82 13.17 18.32
CA MET A 1 21.96 14.38 18.27
C MET A 1 20.51 13.93 18.23
N ALA A 2 19.61 14.52 19.01
CA ALA A 2 18.20 14.16 18.97
C ALA A 2 17.61 14.56 17.61
N LYS A 3 16.94 13.62 16.94
CA LYS A 3 16.28 13.86 15.65
C LYS A 3 15.22 14.96 15.82
N LYS A 4 15.33 16.05 15.08
CA LYS A 4 14.32 17.13 15.11
C LYS A 4 13.00 16.54 14.59
N VAL A 5 11.99 16.48 15.44
CA VAL A 5 10.68 15.91 15.08
C VAL A 5 9.85 16.94 14.33
N ILE A 6 9.40 16.60 13.13
CA ILE A 6 8.48 17.43 12.33
C ILE A 6 7.05 17.11 12.79
N PRO A 7 6.30 18.09 13.32
CA PRO A 7 5.02 17.83 14.01
C PRO A 7 3.86 17.49 13.07
N GLU A 8 3.93 17.91 11.82
CA GLU A 8 2.86 17.74 10.83
C GLU A 8 3.28 16.77 9.73
N LYS A 9 2.30 16.07 9.14
CA LYS A 9 2.52 15.27 7.93
C LYS A 9 3.02 16.16 6.82
N THR A 10 3.96 15.63 6.03
CA THR A 10 4.30 16.22 4.75
C THR A 10 3.00 16.40 3.96
N PRO A 11 2.69 17.62 3.48
CA PRO A 11 1.48 17.85 2.73
C PRO A 11 1.53 17.06 1.42
N MET A 12 0.42 16.43 1.05
CA MET A 12 0.29 15.77 -0.24
C MET A 12 -0.30 16.77 -1.23
N PRO A 13 0.26 16.91 -2.44
CA PRO A 13 -0.36 17.72 -3.48
C PRO A 13 -1.77 17.19 -3.82
N GLU A 14 -2.71 18.12 -3.99
CA GLU A 14 -4.09 17.82 -4.36
C GLU A 14 -4.53 18.71 -5.53
N GLN A 15 -5.46 18.23 -6.33
CA GLN A 15 -6.14 19.07 -7.31
C GLN A 15 -6.88 20.23 -6.63
N ALA A 16 -6.81 21.41 -7.26
CA ALA A 16 -7.53 22.59 -6.80
C ALA A 16 -9.05 22.32 -6.73
N PRO A 17 -9.76 22.80 -5.69
CA PRO A 17 -11.20 22.54 -5.51
C PRO A 17 -12.04 22.90 -6.73
N GLN A 18 -11.78 24.03 -7.38
CA GLN A 18 -12.53 24.50 -8.55
C GLN A 18 -12.34 23.60 -9.77
N ARG A 19 -11.22 22.88 -9.85
CA ARG A 19 -10.92 21.95 -10.96
C ARG A 19 -11.47 20.55 -10.67
N ARG A 20 -11.30 20.03 -9.44
CA ARG A 20 -11.69 18.65 -9.10
C ARG A 20 -13.20 18.39 -9.08
N ILE A 21 -14.02 19.44 -9.06
CA ILE A 21 -15.48 19.31 -9.17
C ILE A 21 -15.96 19.14 -10.63
N THR A 22 -15.09 19.34 -11.62
CA THR A 22 -15.46 19.27 -13.04
C THR A 22 -14.89 18.06 -13.76
N ASN A 23 -14.24 17.13 -13.06
CA ASN A 23 -13.61 15.95 -13.65
C ASN A 23 -13.64 14.75 -12.68
N PHE A 24 -13.24 13.57 -13.17
CA PHE A 24 -13.13 12.32 -12.40
C PHE A 24 -11.66 11.87 -12.24
N GLU A 25 -10.71 12.79 -12.44
CA GLU A 25 -9.29 12.51 -12.22
C GLU A 25 -8.98 12.42 -10.71
N GLU A 26 -7.90 11.75 -10.35
CA GLU A 26 -7.54 11.52 -8.94
C GLU A 26 -7.28 12.85 -8.20
N VAL A 27 -7.91 13.04 -7.04
CA VAL A 27 -7.79 14.30 -6.28
C VAL A 27 -6.46 14.41 -5.56
N ALA A 28 -6.08 13.37 -4.81
CA ALA A 28 -4.81 13.31 -4.10
C ALA A 28 -3.75 12.81 -5.08
N LEU A 29 -2.72 13.61 -5.35
CA LEU A 29 -1.80 13.38 -6.47
C LEU A 29 -0.61 12.47 -6.11
N GLY A 30 -0.47 12.07 -4.85
CA GLY A 30 0.64 11.23 -4.40
C GLY A 30 1.82 12.07 -3.92
N TYR A 31 2.81 11.41 -3.33
CA TYR A 31 4.08 12.05 -3.01
C TYR A 31 5.04 11.92 -4.19
N ASP A 32 5.95 12.89 -4.33
CA ASP A 32 7.23 12.68 -5.01
C ASP A 32 8.25 12.01 -4.06
N ASP A 33 9.41 11.65 -4.60
CA ASP A 33 10.47 10.96 -3.87
C ASP A 33 10.94 11.74 -2.64
N ASP A 34 11.13 13.06 -2.77
CA ASP A 34 11.61 13.92 -1.68
C ASP A 34 10.56 14.03 -0.56
N GLN A 35 9.30 14.19 -0.92
CA GLN A 35 8.18 14.23 0.03
C GLN A 35 8.02 12.90 0.76
N ALA A 36 8.15 11.78 0.06
CA ALA A 36 8.07 10.44 0.65
C ALA A 36 9.23 10.19 1.63
N VAL A 37 10.46 10.51 1.25
CA VAL A 37 11.64 10.43 2.13
C VAL A 37 11.46 11.33 3.35
N LEU A 38 11.00 12.58 3.15
CA LEU A 38 10.76 13.53 4.24
C LEU A 38 9.71 13.01 5.23
N GLU A 39 8.58 12.49 4.75
CA GLU A 39 7.53 11.93 5.61
C GLU A 39 8.02 10.66 6.32
N ALA A 40 8.71 9.77 5.61
CA ALA A 40 9.28 8.55 6.18
C ALA A 40 10.31 8.86 7.27
N SER A 41 11.09 9.94 7.10
CA SER A 41 12.05 10.40 8.09
C SER A 41 11.38 10.82 9.42
N ARG A 42 10.08 11.07 9.46
CA ARG A 42 9.38 11.35 10.72
C ARG A 42 9.23 10.12 11.59
N CYS A 43 9.29 8.91 11.02
CA CYS A 43 9.12 7.66 11.77
C CYS A 43 10.14 7.54 12.91
N LEU A 44 9.63 7.18 14.10
CA LEU A 44 10.42 7.04 15.33
C LEU A 44 11.16 5.69 15.42
N GLN A 45 10.92 4.77 14.47
CA GLN A 45 11.43 3.40 14.52
C GLN A 45 11.20 2.76 15.90
N CYS A 46 9.92 2.73 16.30
CA CYS A 46 9.51 2.31 17.64
C CYS A 46 9.94 0.86 17.92
N LYS A 47 10.63 0.62 19.05
CA LYS A 47 10.99 -0.73 19.52
C LYS A 47 9.77 -1.67 19.66
N LYS A 48 8.61 -1.12 20.01
CA LYS A 48 7.31 -1.82 20.02
C LYS A 48 6.38 -1.15 19.01
N PRO A 49 6.35 -1.63 17.75
CA PRO A 49 5.61 -0.96 16.69
C PRO A 49 4.12 -1.34 16.71
N VAL A 50 3.34 -0.60 17.51
CA VAL A 50 1.89 -0.80 17.62
C VAL A 50 1.13 -0.58 16.31
N CYS A 51 1.70 0.15 15.35
CA CYS A 51 1.14 0.34 14.02
C CYS A 51 0.97 -0.96 13.25
N ILE A 52 1.83 -1.98 13.47
CA ILE A 52 1.69 -3.30 12.86
C ILE A 52 0.39 -3.96 13.31
N ALA A 53 0.08 -3.91 14.61
CA ALA A 53 -1.16 -4.45 15.17
C ALA A 53 -2.41 -3.65 14.74
N GLY A 54 -2.24 -2.36 14.41
CA GLY A 54 -3.31 -1.53 13.85
C GLY A 54 -3.59 -1.79 12.36
N CYS A 55 -2.72 -2.51 11.66
CA CYS A 55 -2.94 -2.92 10.28
C CYS A 55 -3.64 -4.30 10.26
N PRO A 56 -4.80 -4.46 9.61
CA PRO A 56 -5.54 -5.73 9.60
C PRO A 56 -4.74 -6.93 9.06
N VAL A 57 -3.79 -6.69 8.15
CA VAL A 57 -2.94 -7.73 7.55
C VAL A 57 -1.53 -7.76 8.15
N GLY A 58 -1.23 -6.89 9.12
CA GLY A 58 0.04 -6.87 9.85
C GLY A 58 1.26 -6.56 8.99
N ILE A 59 1.19 -5.55 8.12
CA ILE A 59 2.37 -5.05 7.37
C ILE A 59 3.47 -4.65 8.35
N ASP A 60 4.73 -4.99 8.04
CA ASP A 60 5.90 -4.50 8.76
C ASP A 60 6.17 -3.02 8.41
N ILE A 61 5.35 -2.15 9.01
CA ILE A 61 5.35 -0.71 8.74
C ILE A 61 6.70 -0.05 9.05
N PRO A 62 7.33 -0.26 10.22
CA PRO A 62 8.64 0.33 10.49
C PRO A 62 9.69 -0.06 9.44
N ALA A 63 9.70 -1.32 9.01
CA ALA A 63 10.69 -1.82 8.06
C ALA A 63 10.53 -1.19 6.67
N PHE A 64 9.32 -1.13 6.09
CA PHE A 64 9.18 -0.49 4.77
C PHE A 64 9.40 1.02 4.86
N VAL A 65 8.94 1.68 5.93
CA VAL A 65 9.13 3.13 6.11
C VAL A 65 10.62 3.46 6.28
N ASP A 66 11.39 2.61 6.95
CA ASP A 66 12.85 2.75 7.03
C ASP A 66 13.51 2.70 5.64
N ARG A 67 13.05 1.78 4.77
CA ARG A 67 13.53 1.69 3.38
C ARG A 67 13.17 2.92 2.56
N VAL A 68 11.96 3.46 2.72
CA VAL A 68 11.58 4.73 2.08
C VAL A 68 12.48 5.87 2.56
N ALA A 69 12.76 5.96 3.87
CA ALA A 69 13.66 7.00 4.41
C ALA A 69 15.10 6.89 3.89
N GLN A 70 15.51 5.71 3.41
CA GLN A 70 16.82 5.44 2.79
C GLN A 70 16.82 5.60 1.26
N GLY A 71 15.67 5.92 0.65
CA GLY A 71 15.52 5.99 -0.81
C GLY A 71 15.40 4.63 -1.50
N ASP A 72 15.28 3.53 -0.76
CA ASP A 72 15.19 2.17 -1.29
C ASP A 72 13.73 1.74 -1.47
N PHE A 73 13.06 2.33 -2.46
CA PHE A 73 11.63 2.15 -2.67
C PHE A 73 11.27 0.74 -3.19
N ILE A 74 12.17 0.11 -3.95
CA ILE A 74 11.98 -1.27 -4.42
C ILE A 74 11.94 -2.22 -3.22
N ARG A 75 12.91 -2.12 -2.30
CA ARG A 75 12.91 -2.96 -1.11
C ARG A 75 11.73 -2.68 -0.18
N ALA A 76 11.31 -1.41 -0.08
CA ALA A 76 10.07 -1.06 0.63
C ALA A 76 8.86 -1.82 0.05
N ALA A 77 8.74 -1.88 -1.27
CA ALA A 77 7.64 -2.56 -1.94
C ALA A 77 7.66 -4.08 -1.72
N GLU A 78 8.84 -4.69 -1.74
CA GLU A 78 9.02 -6.12 -1.43
C GLU A 78 8.52 -6.44 -0.01
N ILE A 79 8.85 -5.61 0.98
CA ILE A 79 8.39 -5.77 2.36
C ILE A 79 6.86 -5.70 2.43
N ILE A 80 6.24 -4.69 1.81
CA ILE A 80 4.79 -4.53 1.81
C ILE A 80 4.11 -5.75 1.17
N ARG A 81 4.63 -6.23 0.02
CA ARG A 81 4.07 -7.36 -0.72
C ARG A 81 4.11 -8.69 0.03
N THR A 82 4.92 -8.83 1.08
CA THR A 82 4.89 -10.02 1.93
C THR A 82 3.57 -10.18 2.70
N LYS A 83 2.81 -9.10 2.86
CA LYS A 83 1.55 -9.07 3.64
C LYS A 83 0.36 -8.50 2.89
N ASN A 84 0.59 -7.67 1.87
CA ASN A 84 -0.48 -7.01 1.12
C ASN A 84 -0.31 -7.20 -0.39
N ALA A 85 -1.30 -7.82 -1.03
CA ALA A 85 -1.34 -8.00 -2.48
C ALA A 85 -1.75 -6.74 -3.25
N LEU A 86 -2.41 -5.77 -2.59
CA LEU A 86 -3.01 -4.60 -3.24
C LEU A 86 -2.59 -3.27 -2.60
N PRO A 87 -1.28 -2.99 -2.42
CA PRO A 87 -0.83 -1.81 -1.68
C PRO A 87 -1.20 -0.48 -2.35
N ALA A 88 -1.24 -0.42 -3.69
CA ALA A 88 -1.70 0.77 -4.41
C ALA A 88 -3.16 1.11 -4.11
N VAL A 89 -3.98 0.11 -3.78
CA VAL A 89 -5.40 0.29 -3.40
C VAL A 89 -5.49 0.61 -1.91
N CYS A 90 -4.90 -0.22 -1.04
CA CYS A 90 -4.98 -0.05 0.42
C CYS A 90 -4.41 1.30 0.87
N GLY A 91 -3.29 1.75 0.29
CA GLY A 91 -2.71 3.07 0.57
C GLY A 91 -3.63 4.24 0.21
N ARG A 92 -4.63 4.02 -0.67
CA ARG A 92 -5.63 5.02 -1.07
C ARG A 92 -6.91 4.95 -0.25
N VAL A 93 -7.41 3.76 0.04
CA VAL A 93 -8.80 3.56 0.49
C VAL A 93 -8.94 3.00 1.90
N CYS A 94 -7.85 2.54 2.53
CA CYS A 94 -7.94 2.16 3.94
C CYS A 94 -8.31 3.38 4.80
N PRO A 95 -9.21 3.24 5.79
CA PRO A 95 -9.50 4.31 6.74
C PRO A 95 -8.40 4.36 7.80
N GLN A 96 -7.22 4.89 7.47
CA GLN A 96 -6.03 4.80 8.31
C GLN A 96 -6.23 5.45 9.69
N GLU A 97 -7.11 6.45 9.80
CA GLU A 97 -7.55 7.12 11.03
C GLU A 97 -8.27 6.20 12.02
N SER A 98 -8.68 5.00 11.58
CA SER A 98 -9.24 3.94 12.41
C SER A 98 -8.36 2.68 12.47
N GLN A 99 -7.19 2.71 11.83
CA GLN A 99 -6.29 1.57 11.65
C GLN A 99 -4.85 1.91 12.09
N CYS A 100 -3.87 1.72 11.20
CA CYS A 100 -2.45 1.81 11.51
C CYS A 100 -2.01 3.20 11.99
N GLU A 101 -2.64 4.27 11.50
CA GLU A 101 -2.30 5.64 11.88
C GLU A 101 -2.93 6.06 13.21
N LEU A 102 -4.12 5.54 13.55
CA LEU A 102 -4.78 5.76 14.84
C LEU A 102 -3.85 5.42 16.02
N VAL A 103 -3.17 4.28 15.92
CA VAL A 103 -2.35 3.74 17.00
C VAL A 103 -0.90 4.24 16.96
N CYS A 104 -0.52 5.03 15.95
CA CYS A 104 0.85 5.49 15.75
C CYS A 104 1.35 6.29 16.97
N VAL A 105 2.53 5.95 17.50
CA VAL A 105 3.10 6.63 18.68
C VAL A 105 3.35 8.12 18.42
N MET A 106 3.70 8.51 17.19
CA MET A 106 3.82 9.91 16.78
C MET A 106 2.51 10.68 17.00
N GLY A 107 1.37 10.01 16.74
CA GLY A 107 0.00 10.50 16.91
C GLY A 107 -0.35 10.98 18.32
N LYS A 108 0.41 10.59 19.35
CA LYS A 108 0.15 10.99 20.74
C LYS A 108 0.44 12.47 21.04
N LYS A 109 1.35 13.07 20.27
CA LYS A 109 1.77 14.47 20.46
C LYS A 109 1.71 15.29 19.18
N TYR A 110 1.81 14.63 18.04
CA TYR A 110 1.94 15.22 16.71
C TYR A 110 1.01 14.49 15.74
N GLN A 111 0.99 14.86 14.46
CA GLN A 111 0.27 14.06 13.47
C GLN A 111 0.98 12.71 13.27
N PRO A 112 0.24 11.60 13.11
CA PRO A 112 0.84 10.28 12.88
C PRO A 112 1.67 10.27 11.59
N ILE A 113 2.50 9.24 11.44
CA ILE A 113 3.15 8.97 10.16
C ILE A 113 2.07 8.70 9.12
N ALA A 114 2.16 9.28 7.93
CA ALA A 114 1.23 9.07 6.84
C ALA A 114 1.49 7.72 6.15
N ILE A 115 1.27 6.63 6.88
CA ILE A 115 1.54 5.26 6.48
C ILE A 115 0.83 4.93 5.17
N GLY A 116 -0.45 5.32 5.02
CA GLY A 116 -1.20 5.06 3.79
C GLY A 116 -0.61 5.77 2.58
N ARG A 117 -0.18 7.02 2.75
CA ARG A 117 0.46 7.82 1.69
C ARG A 117 1.80 7.23 1.26
N LEU A 118 2.59 6.72 2.22
CA LEU A 118 3.86 6.05 1.93
C LEU A 118 3.65 4.69 1.25
N GLU A 119 2.68 3.89 1.69
CA GLU A 119 2.31 2.62 1.04
C GLU A 119 1.87 2.85 -0.41
N ARG A 120 1.02 3.86 -0.63
CA ARG A 120 0.60 4.31 -1.96
C ARG A 120 1.81 4.69 -2.81
N PHE A 121 2.67 5.58 -2.30
CA PHE A 121 3.85 6.06 -3.02
C PHE A 121 4.73 4.90 -3.48
N VAL A 122 5.06 3.98 -2.58
CA VAL A 122 5.90 2.81 -2.89
C VAL A 122 5.27 1.94 -3.98
N ALA A 123 3.97 1.71 -3.92
CA ALA A 123 3.26 0.90 -4.91
C ALA A 123 3.16 1.60 -6.28
N ASP A 124 2.95 2.92 -6.28
CA ASP A 124 2.90 3.74 -7.49
C ASP A 124 4.28 3.81 -8.15
N TYR A 125 5.34 4.02 -7.37
CA TYR A 125 6.74 4.03 -7.84
C TYR A 125 7.11 2.73 -8.56
N VAL A 126 6.79 1.57 -7.98
CA VAL A 126 7.06 0.26 -8.62
C VAL A 126 6.24 0.08 -9.90
N ARG A 127 4.98 0.55 -9.92
CA ARG A 127 4.17 0.50 -11.14
C ARG A 127 4.83 1.29 -12.27
N GLU A 128 5.39 2.46 -11.98
CA GLU A 128 6.02 3.33 -12.97
C GLU A 128 7.42 2.86 -13.40
N GLN A 129 8.26 2.46 -12.44
CA GLN A 129 9.67 2.15 -12.71
C GLN A 129 9.91 0.72 -13.21
N SER A 130 9.09 -0.25 -12.79
CA SER A 130 9.27 -1.65 -13.17
C SER A 130 8.04 -2.25 -13.85
N ASN A 131 7.09 -1.42 -14.28
CA ASN A 131 5.80 -1.86 -14.83
C ASN A 131 5.06 -2.81 -13.85
N GLY A 132 5.26 -2.63 -12.54
CA GLY A 132 4.69 -3.49 -11.50
C GLY A 132 5.45 -4.81 -11.28
N ASN A 133 6.53 -5.07 -12.03
CA ASN A 133 7.31 -6.29 -11.87
C ASN A 133 8.24 -6.17 -10.66
N LEU A 134 7.96 -6.98 -9.65
CA LEU A 134 8.92 -7.35 -8.63
C LEU A 134 9.23 -8.83 -8.82
N SER A 135 10.40 -9.28 -8.40
CA SER A 135 10.74 -10.69 -8.42
C SER A 135 9.74 -11.46 -7.56
N ILE A 136 8.96 -12.34 -8.18
CA ILE A 136 8.01 -13.23 -7.52
C ILE A 136 8.57 -14.64 -7.63
N ASN A 137 8.70 -15.33 -6.50
CA ASN A 137 9.02 -16.74 -6.51
C ASN A 137 7.76 -17.55 -6.81
N ILE A 138 7.80 -18.39 -7.85
CA ILE A 138 6.73 -19.31 -8.20
C ILE A 138 7.25 -20.72 -7.96
N LEU A 139 6.57 -21.46 -7.08
CA LEU A 139 6.91 -22.85 -6.77
C LEU A 139 6.59 -23.78 -7.94
N ASP A 140 7.13 -25.01 -7.86
CA ASP A 140 6.85 -26.04 -8.85
C ASP A 140 5.35 -26.34 -8.99
N LYS A 141 4.95 -26.67 -10.22
CA LYS A 141 3.55 -26.92 -10.56
C LYS A 141 2.98 -28.07 -9.73
N GLN A 142 1.82 -27.83 -9.10
CA GLN A 142 1.15 -28.79 -8.22
C GLN A 142 0.24 -29.80 -8.96
N ASN A 143 0.18 -29.74 -10.30
CA ASN A 143 -0.74 -30.54 -11.16
C ASN A 143 -2.21 -30.55 -10.67
N LYS A 144 -2.64 -29.49 -10.00
CA LYS A 144 -3.99 -29.28 -9.47
C LYS A 144 -4.56 -27.97 -9.98
N SER A 145 -5.87 -27.93 -10.20
CA SER A 145 -6.60 -26.74 -10.65
C SER A 145 -7.54 -26.21 -9.57
N VAL A 146 -7.62 -24.89 -9.44
CA VAL A 146 -8.52 -24.20 -8.51
C VAL A 146 -9.40 -23.21 -9.26
N ALA A 147 -10.69 -23.20 -8.94
CA ALA A 147 -11.65 -22.21 -9.43
C ALA A 147 -11.91 -21.17 -8.33
N VAL A 148 -11.82 -19.89 -8.68
CA VAL A 148 -12.15 -18.76 -7.80
C VAL A 148 -13.39 -18.08 -8.36
N VAL A 149 -14.45 -17.95 -7.57
CA VAL A 149 -15.70 -17.30 -7.99
C VAL A 149 -15.73 -15.89 -7.40
N GLY A 150 -15.72 -14.88 -8.27
CA GLY A 150 -15.62 -13.46 -7.95
C GLY A 150 -14.23 -12.89 -8.25
N GLY A 151 -14.18 -11.85 -9.08
CA GLY A 151 -12.96 -11.14 -9.51
C GLY A 151 -12.63 -9.89 -8.69
N GLY A 152 -13.19 -9.74 -7.48
CA GLY A 152 -12.89 -8.62 -6.58
C GLY A 152 -11.57 -8.77 -5.80
N PRO A 153 -11.28 -7.86 -4.85
CA PRO A 153 -10.04 -7.87 -4.08
C PRO A 153 -9.71 -9.24 -3.46
N ALA A 154 -10.68 -9.88 -2.81
CA ALA A 154 -10.48 -11.19 -2.18
C ALA A 154 -10.13 -12.28 -3.20
N GLY A 155 -10.86 -12.34 -4.32
CA GLY A 155 -10.66 -13.33 -5.38
C GLY A 155 -9.32 -13.16 -6.10
N LEU A 156 -8.93 -11.91 -6.39
CA LEU A 156 -7.65 -11.62 -7.02
C LEU A 156 -6.46 -11.91 -6.10
N THR A 157 -6.58 -11.61 -4.80
CA THR A 157 -5.55 -11.95 -3.80
C THR A 157 -5.33 -13.45 -3.72
N VAL A 158 -6.40 -14.24 -3.51
CA VAL A 158 -6.26 -15.70 -3.39
C VAL A 158 -5.76 -16.32 -4.70
N ALA A 159 -6.20 -15.80 -5.85
CA ALA A 159 -5.70 -16.26 -7.15
C ALA A 159 -4.20 -16.01 -7.31
N GLY A 160 -3.72 -14.81 -6.96
CA GLY A 160 -2.30 -14.47 -7.00
C GLY A 160 -1.44 -15.37 -6.10
N GLU A 161 -1.87 -15.59 -4.86
CA GLU A 161 -1.16 -16.45 -3.90
C GLU A 161 -1.12 -17.92 -4.36
N LEU A 162 -2.24 -18.46 -4.84
CA LEU A 162 -2.30 -19.84 -5.33
C LEU A 162 -1.43 -20.05 -6.58
N ILE A 163 -1.33 -19.04 -7.46
CA ILE A 163 -0.40 -19.10 -8.60
C ILE A 163 1.05 -19.18 -8.11
N GLN A 164 1.43 -18.41 -7.09
CA GLN A 164 2.78 -18.49 -6.49
C GLN A 164 3.06 -19.86 -5.89
N LEU A 165 2.04 -20.54 -5.37
CA LEU A 165 2.15 -21.91 -4.85
C LEU A 165 2.14 -22.99 -5.95
N GLY A 166 2.12 -22.62 -7.23
CA GLY A 166 2.21 -23.54 -8.37
C GLY A 166 0.87 -24.14 -8.81
N TYR A 167 -0.26 -23.62 -8.36
CA TYR A 167 -1.59 -24.08 -8.81
C TYR A 167 -2.01 -23.44 -10.13
N ARG A 168 -2.80 -24.17 -10.93
CA ARG A 168 -3.51 -23.59 -12.07
C ARG A 168 -4.82 -22.97 -11.60
N VAL A 169 -4.93 -21.65 -11.63
CA VAL A 169 -6.13 -20.93 -11.15
C VAL A 169 -6.97 -20.41 -12.31
N THR A 170 -8.29 -20.52 -12.21
CA THR A 170 -9.25 -19.85 -13.11
C THR A 170 -10.20 -18.99 -12.28
N VAL A 171 -10.30 -17.71 -12.60
CA VAL A 171 -11.22 -16.76 -11.95
C VAL A 171 -12.47 -16.63 -12.80
N PHE A 172 -13.64 -16.82 -12.18
CA PHE A 172 -14.95 -16.64 -12.79
C PHE A 172 -15.56 -15.36 -12.24
N GLU A 173 -15.94 -14.44 -13.13
CA GLU A 173 -16.56 -13.16 -12.79
C GLU A 173 -17.85 -13.01 -13.59
N ALA A 174 -18.90 -12.50 -12.94
CA ALA A 174 -20.20 -12.31 -13.56
C ALA A 174 -20.21 -11.09 -14.50
N LEU A 175 -19.43 -10.06 -14.17
CA LEU A 175 -19.34 -8.83 -14.95
C LEU A 175 -18.27 -8.91 -16.05
N HIS A 176 -18.33 -7.96 -16.99
CA HIS A 176 -17.44 -7.89 -18.15
C HIS A 176 -16.01 -7.42 -17.83
N LYS A 177 -15.72 -7.04 -16.58
CA LYS A 177 -14.38 -6.70 -16.08
C LYS A 177 -14.18 -7.24 -14.66
N LEU A 178 -12.96 -7.68 -14.37
CA LEU A 178 -12.49 -8.00 -13.02
C LEU A 178 -12.32 -6.72 -12.19
N GLY A 179 -12.30 -6.85 -10.87
CA GLY A 179 -12.03 -5.79 -9.90
C GLY A 179 -13.15 -5.57 -8.88
N GLY A 180 -14.38 -6.03 -9.19
CA GLY A 180 -15.53 -5.85 -8.30
C GLY A 180 -15.76 -4.38 -7.95
N VAL A 181 -15.87 -4.08 -6.65
CA VAL A 181 -16.05 -2.71 -6.13
C VAL A 181 -14.93 -1.76 -6.56
N LEU A 182 -13.72 -2.25 -6.86
CA LEU A 182 -12.61 -1.43 -7.34
C LEU A 182 -12.81 -0.86 -8.75
N VAL A 183 -13.76 -1.40 -9.51
CA VAL A 183 -14.07 -0.96 -10.89
C VAL A 183 -15.47 -0.37 -11.01
N TYR A 184 -16.42 -0.84 -10.21
CA TYR A 184 -17.83 -0.46 -10.33
C TYR A 184 -18.38 0.27 -9.10
N GLY A 185 -17.55 0.59 -8.11
CA GLY A 185 -18.00 1.17 -6.85
C GLY A 185 -17.27 2.44 -6.43
N ILE A 186 -15.98 2.33 -6.14
CA ILE A 186 -15.12 3.44 -5.67
C ILE A 186 -14.92 4.47 -6.79
#